data_AF-A0A0C9WLW9-F1
#
_entry.id   AF-A0A0C9WLW9-F1
#
_cell.length_a   1.000
_cell.length_b   1.000
_cell.length_c   1.000
_cell.angle_alpha   90.00
_cell.angle_beta   90.00
_cell.angle_gamma   90.00
#
_symmetry.space_group_name_H-M   'P 1'
#
loop_
_entity.id
_entity.type
_entity.pdbx_description
1 polymer ?
#
loop_
_entity_poly.entity_id
_entity_poly.type
_entity_poly.pdbx_seq_one_letter_code
_entity_poly.pdbx_strand_id
1 'polypeptide(L)'
;MGRVHESHFTAFIYRRGSSVIDYGDSMHNSPPLHILPILQWVFSGVVQHEIKHIRSGIISKQGVGNGAGSCGLAALNFIQLAAETPKGLRPWTGSEARLFRDVALECLLSFHHLATRSDGTFMDWTTNFFEDEAISGSPGIDSMATGYNDYNLYAPLVMMPFIHII
;
A
#
# COMPACT_ATOMS: atom_id res chain seq x y z
N MET A 1 16.63 -6.50 22.64
CA MET A 1 15.43 -6.08 21.89
C MET A 1 15.74 -4.76 21.20
N GLY A 2 16.00 -4.80 19.89
CA GLY A 2 16.34 -3.60 19.12
C GLY A 2 15.07 -2.75 18.92
N ARG A 3 15.13 -1.49 19.32
CA ARG A 3 14.08 -0.50 19.00
C ARG A 3 13.92 -0.45 17.49
N VAL A 4 12.70 -0.69 17.00
CA VAL A 4 12.31 -0.30 15.65
C VAL A 4 12.47 1.22 15.60
N HIS A 5 13.33 1.75 14.72
CA HIS A 5 13.39 3.19 14.51
C HIS A 5 12.01 3.61 13.94
N GLU A 6 11.20 4.21 14.81
CA GLU A 6 9.74 4.07 14.85
C GLU A 6 8.94 4.97 13.87
N SER A 7 9.49 5.35 12.71
CA SER A 7 8.78 6.17 11.71
C SER A 7 9.42 6.11 10.32
N HIS A 8 9.68 4.91 9.80
CA HIS A 8 10.18 4.74 8.44
C HIS A 8 9.32 3.77 7.64
N PHE A 9 8.78 4.24 6.52
CA PHE A 9 7.93 3.45 5.64
C PHE A 9 8.75 2.84 4.51
N THR A 10 8.47 1.57 4.23
CA THR A 10 9.07 0.80 3.13
C THR A 10 7.96 0.03 2.41
N ALA A 11 8.23 -0.43 1.20
CA ALA A 11 7.27 -1.16 0.38
C ALA A 11 7.84 -2.51 -0.06
N PHE A 12 6.98 -3.53 -0.13
CA PHE A 12 7.28 -4.84 -0.69
C PHE A 12 6.33 -5.12 -1.84
N ILE A 13 6.87 -5.52 -2.99
CA ILE A 13 6.08 -5.77 -4.20
C ILE A 13 6.30 -7.21 -4.64
N TYR A 14 5.23 -7.98 -4.54
CA TYR A 14 5.15 -9.31 -5.12
C TYR A 14 4.44 -9.25 -6.47
N ARG A 15 5.08 -9.79 -7.52
CA ARG A 15 4.43 -10.00 -8.83
C ARG A 15 4.02 -11.45 -8.96
N ARG A 16 2.79 -11.71 -9.41
CA ARG A 16 2.26 -13.06 -9.60
C ARG A 16 3.23 -13.91 -10.45
N GLY A 17 3.57 -15.10 -9.95
CA GLY A 17 4.50 -16.02 -10.61
C GLY A 17 5.98 -15.75 -10.33
N SER A 18 6.32 -14.64 -9.67
CA SER A 18 7.69 -14.34 -9.29
C SER A 18 8.15 -15.22 -8.12
N SER A 19 9.44 -15.56 -8.10
CA SER A 19 10.12 -16.12 -6.93
C SER A 19 10.87 -15.05 -6.12
N VAL A 20 10.67 -13.78 -6.48
CA VAL A 20 11.38 -12.62 -5.92
C VAL A 20 10.39 -11.54 -5.53
N ILE A 21 10.63 -10.92 -4.38
CA ILE A 21 9.94 -9.72 -3.92
C ILE A 21 10.87 -8.51 -4.09
N ASP A 22 10.34 -7.43 -4.67
CA ASP A 22 11.06 -6.16 -4.72
C ASP A 22 10.84 -5.37 -3.42
N TYR A 23 11.90 -4.84 -2.85
CA TYR A 23 11.90 -4.03 -1.63
C TYR A 23 12.27 -2.58 -1.92
N GLY A 24 11.33 -1.66 -1.67
CA GLY A 24 11.52 -0.23 -1.81
C GLY A 24 11.80 0.43 -0.46
N ASP A 25 13.01 0.94 -0.29
CA ASP A 25 13.43 1.73 0.87
C ASP A 25 14.16 3.00 0.41
N SER A 26 13.56 4.17 0.63
CA SER A 26 14.12 5.46 0.25
C SER A 26 15.35 5.88 1.07
N MET A 27 15.67 5.19 2.16
CA MET A 27 16.94 5.36 2.88
C MET A 27 18.05 4.45 2.32
N HIS A 28 17.71 3.56 1.38
CA HIS A 28 18.59 2.57 0.75
C HIS A 28 19.21 1.57 1.75
N ASN A 29 18.52 1.25 2.84
CA ASN A 29 18.97 0.15 3.70
C ASN A 29 18.72 -1.20 3.01
N SER A 30 19.39 -2.24 3.50
CA SER A 30 19.10 -3.62 3.07
C SER A 30 17.74 -4.09 3.61
N PRO A 31 17.04 -5.01 2.91
CA PRO A 31 15.82 -5.62 3.42
C PRO A 31 16.07 -6.26 4.80
N PRO A 32 15.12 -6.16 5.76
CA PRO A 32 15.26 -6.83 7.04
C PRO A 32 15.35 -8.36 6.88
N LEU A 33 16.37 -9.00 7.46
CA LEU A 33 16.64 -10.44 7.27
C LEU A 33 15.47 -11.35 7.67
N HIS A 34 14.64 -10.93 8.62
CA HIS A 34 13.54 -11.71 9.16
C HIS A 34 12.23 -11.56 8.37
N ILE A 35 12.16 -10.65 7.39
CA ILE A 35 10.90 -10.35 6.70
C ILE A 35 10.54 -11.42 5.66
N LEU A 36 11.54 -12.10 5.08
CA LEU A 36 11.28 -13.13 4.06
C LEU A 36 10.43 -14.31 4.59
N PRO A 37 10.76 -14.94 5.74
CA PRO A 37 9.90 -15.96 6.33
C PRO A 37 8.48 -15.48 6.63
N ILE A 38 8.33 -14.22 7.07
CA ILE A 38 7.02 -13.62 7.35
C ILE A 38 6.21 -13.49 6.05
N LEU A 39 6.83 -12.97 4.99
CA LEU A 39 6.16 -12.83 3.70
C LEU A 39 5.83 -14.20 3.08
N GLN A 40 6.71 -15.19 3.19
CA GLN A 40 6.42 -16.57 2.77
C GLN A 40 5.21 -17.14 3.51
N TRP A 41 5.11 -16.89 4.82
CA TRP A 41 3.95 -17.30 5.61
C TRP A 41 2.67 -16.55 5.20
N VAL A 42 2.72 -15.23 5.05
CA VAL A 42 1.57 -14.40 4.59
C VAL A 42 1.05 -14.87 3.23
N PHE A 43 1.95 -15.27 2.32
CA PHE A 43 1.58 -15.74 1.00
C PHE A 43 1.34 -17.25 0.90
N SER A 44 1.49 -18.00 2.01
CA SER A 44 1.28 -19.44 2.03
C SER A 44 -0.21 -19.76 1.82
N GLY A 45 -0.56 -20.16 0.60
CA GLY A 45 -1.95 -20.41 0.19
C GLY A 45 -2.46 -19.48 -0.91
N VAL A 46 -1.81 -18.32 -1.11
CA VAL A 46 -2.13 -17.41 -2.23
C VAL A 46 -1.18 -17.65 -3.40
N VAL A 47 0.09 -17.94 -3.10
CA VAL A 47 1.15 -18.09 -4.10
C VAL A 47 1.50 -19.56 -4.29
N GLN A 48 1.45 -20.03 -5.54
CA GLN A 48 1.76 -21.42 -5.91
C GLN A 48 3.26 -21.73 -6.01
N HIS A 49 4.11 -20.71 -5.90
CA HIS A 49 5.57 -20.81 -6.04
C HIS A 49 6.29 -20.29 -4.80
N GLU A 50 7.42 -20.91 -4.48
CA GLU A 50 8.26 -20.45 -3.39
C GLU A 50 8.90 -19.09 -3.70
N ILE A 51 8.73 -18.14 -2.78
CA ILE A 51 9.48 -16.88 -2.78
C ILE A 51 10.87 -17.17 -2.20
N LYS A 52 11.91 -17.02 -3.01
CA LYS A 52 13.28 -17.43 -2.65
C LYS A 52 14.09 -16.33 -1.99
N HIS A 53 13.91 -15.08 -2.40
CA HIS A 53 14.67 -13.96 -1.87
C HIS A 53 13.97 -12.62 -2.11
N ILE A 54 14.48 -11.60 -1.43
CA ILE A 54 14.07 -10.20 -1.56
C ILE A 54 15.24 -9.45 -2.20
N ARG A 55 14.96 -8.62 -3.20
CA ARG A 55 15.95 -7.74 -3.80
C ARG A 55 15.54 -6.28 -3.62
N SER A 56 16.53 -5.39 -3.53
CA SER A 56 16.25 -3.95 -3.52
C SER A 56 15.72 -3.50 -4.87
N GLY A 57 14.61 -2.77 -4.86
CA GLY A 57 14.01 -2.14 -6.02
C GLY A 57 14.68 -0.80 -6.37
N ILE A 58 14.29 -0.24 -7.52
CA ILE A 58 14.75 1.08 -7.97
C ILE A 58 13.84 2.13 -7.31
N ILE A 59 14.40 2.87 -6.34
CA ILE A 59 13.71 3.93 -5.61
C ILE A 59 14.68 5.08 -5.32
N SER A 60 14.20 6.32 -5.44
CA SER A 60 15.02 7.50 -5.16
C SER A 60 15.34 7.64 -3.67
N LYS A 61 16.51 8.20 -3.38
CA LYS A 61 17.00 8.38 -2.01
C LYS A 61 16.43 9.65 -1.36
N GLN A 62 15.98 9.55 -0.12
CA GLN A 62 15.67 10.69 0.73
C GLN A 62 16.85 11.08 1.63
N GLY A 63 16.88 12.32 2.10
CA GLY A 63 17.89 12.77 3.05
C GLY A 63 17.75 14.24 3.48
N VAL A 64 18.62 14.68 4.38
CA VAL A 64 18.69 16.08 4.82
C VAL A 64 18.96 16.98 3.61
N GLY A 65 18.14 18.03 3.44
CA GLY A 65 18.20 18.91 2.27
C GLY A 65 17.60 18.32 0.98
N ASN A 66 17.14 17.06 1.00
CA ASN A 66 16.66 16.36 -0.19
C ASN A 66 15.53 15.36 0.17
N GLY A 67 14.32 15.87 0.40
CA GLY A 67 13.15 15.01 0.64
C GLY A 67 13.09 14.32 2.01
N ALA A 68 13.77 14.84 3.03
CA ALA A 68 13.64 14.35 4.40
C ALA A 68 12.16 14.26 4.84
N GLY A 69 11.79 13.15 5.48
CA GLY A 69 10.43 12.90 5.95
C GLY A 69 9.44 12.42 4.88
N SER A 70 9.89 12.16 3.65
CA SER A 70 9.02 11.70 2.54
C SER A 70 9.02 10.18 2.33
N CYS A 71 9.42 9.36 3.31
CA CYS A 71 9.51 7.91 3.15
C CYS A 71 8.18 7.27 2.74
N GLY A 72 7.06 7.73 3.30
CA GLY A 72 5.73 7.27 2.90
C GLY A 72 5.39 7.58 1.43
N LEU A 73 5.71 8.78 0.95
CA LEU A 73 5.47 9.15 -0.45
C LEU A 73 6.42 8.45 -1.42
N ALA A 74 7.68 8.24 -1.02
CA ALA A 74 8.63 7.49 -1.82
C ALA A 74 8.20 6.02 -1.94
N ALA A 75 7.75 5.40 -0.85
CA ALA A 75 7.21 4.04 -0.83
C ALA A 75 5.92 3.93 -1.66
N LEU A 76 5.01 4.90 -1.55
CA LEU A 76 3.79 4.96 -2.35
C LEU A 76 4.10 5.08 -3.84
N ASN A 77 4.96 6.02 -4.24
CA ASN A 77 5.35 6.20 -5.64
C ASN A 77 6.04 4.94 -6.20
N PHE A 78 6.84 4.24 -5.40
CA PHE A 78 7.43 2.95 -5.78
C PHE A 78 6.36 1.89 -6.09
N ILE A 79 5.29 1.81 -5.29
CA ILE A 79 4.14 0.93 -5.54
C ILE A 79 3.40 1.33 -6.82
N GLN A 80 3.14 2.62 -7.01
CA GLN A 80 2.41 3.13 -8.17
C GLN A 80 3.16 2.92 -9.48
N LEU A 81 4.48 3.12 -9.49
CA LEU A 81 5.33 2.81 -10.64
C LEU A 81 5.24 1.33 -11.01
N ALA A 82 5.27 0.44 -10.02
CA ALA A 82 5.18 -1.00 -10.26
C ALA A 82 3.78 -1.46 -10.70
N ALA A 83 2.74 -0.75 -10.28
CA ALA A 83 1.35 -0.97 -10.70
C ALA A 83 1.00 -0.28 -12.03
N GLU A 84 1.93 0.49 -12.60
CA GLU A 84 1.71 1.33 -13.80
C GLU A 84 0.46 2.22 -13.71
N THR A 85 0.13 2.66 -12.49
CA THR A 85 -1.13 3.35 -12.19
C THR A 85 -0.90 4.57 -11.31
N PRO A 86 -1.23 5.79 -11.79
CA PRO A 86 -1.64 6.10 -13.17
C PRO A 86 -0.55 5.84 -14.22
N LYS A 87 -0.95 5.71 -15.49
CA LYS A 87 -0.01 5.63 -16.60
C LYS A 87 0.79 6.91 -16.74
N GLY A 88 2.08 6.80 -17.07
CA GLY A 88 2.97 7.95 -17.26
C GLY A 88 3.45 8.59 -15.96
N LEU A 89 3.28 7.88 -14.84
CA LEU A 89 3.79 8.26 -13.53
C LEU A 89 5.29 8.57 -13.59
N ARG A 90 5.70 9.68 -13.02
CA ARG A 90 7.12 10.00 -12.89
C ARG A 90 7.66 9.47 -11.55
N PRO A 91 8.93 9.02 -11.50
CA PRO A 91 9.54 8.67 -10.24
C PRO A 91 9.64 9.88 -9.30
N TRP A 92 9.29 9.66 -8.04
CA TRP A 92 9.54 10.60 -6.96
C TRP A 92 11.03 10.85 -6.84
N THR A 93 11.42 12.10 -6.60
CA THR A 93 12.80 12.49 -6.30
C THR A 93 12.83 13.37 -5.07
N GLY A 94 13.95 13.35 -4.33
CA GLY A 94 14.11 14.18 -3.14
C GLY A 94 13.98 15.69 -3.44
N SER A 95 14.40 16.13 -4.63
CA SER A 95 14.34 17.54 -5.06
C SER A 95 12.92 18.00 -5.31
N GLU A 96 12.03 17.08 -5.71
CA GLU A 96 10.62 17.36 -5.98
C GLU A 96 9.72 16.96 -4.81
N ALA A 97 10.28 16.54 -3.68
CA ALA A 97 9.53 15.99 -2.55
C ALA A 97 8.45 16.94 -2.02
N ARG A 98 8.67 18.26 -2.09
CA ARG A 98 7.66 19.26 -1.73
C ARG A 98 6.45 19.20 -2.67
N LEU A 99 6.69 19.22 -3.99
CA LEU A 99 5.62 19.14 -4.98
C LEU A 99 4.80 17.86 -4.79
N PHE A 100 5.46 16.73 -4.53
CA PHE A 100 4.75 15.49 -4.23
C PHE A 100 3.90 15.55 -2.96
N ARG A 101 4.37 16.20 -1.90
CA ARG A 101 3.59 16.43 -0.67
C ARG A 101 2.40 17.35 -0.92
N ASP A 102 2.60 18.43 -1.65
CA ASP A 102 1.56 19.42 -1.90
C ASP A 102 0.40 18.80 -2.71
N VAL A 103 0.71 18.01 -3.74
CA VAL A 103 -0.31 17.27 -4.51
C VAL A 103 -1.00 16.21 -3.66
N ALA A 104 -0.24 15.42 -2.88
CA ALA A 104 -0.84 14.41 -2.01
C ALA A 104 -1.79 15.05 -0.97
N LEU A 105 -1.42 16.21 -0.43
CA LEU A 105 -2.27 16.97 0.49
C LEU A 105 -3.52 17.51 -0.22
N GLU A 106 -3.40 18.06 -1.43
CA GLU A 106 -4.53 18.49 -2.24
C GLU A 106 -5.50 17.32 -2.53
N CYS A 107 -4.98 16.14 -2.87
CA CYS A 107 -5.78 14.93 -3.05
C CYS A 107 -6.54 14.56 -1.76
N LEU A 108 -5.87 14.58 -0.61
CA LEU A 108 -6.49 14.27 0.68
C LEU A 108 -7.58 15.28 1.05
N LEU A 109 -7.33 16.57 0.84
CA LEU A 109 -8.30 17.64 1.10
C LEU A 109 -9.52 17.51 0.18
N SER A 110 -9.29 17.25 -1.11
CA SER A 110 -10.35 17.05 -2.10
C SER A 110 -11.19 15.82 -1.76
N PHE A 111 -10.55 14.70 -1.42
CA PHE A 111 -11.22 13.48 -0.97
C PHE A 111 -12.09 13.75 0.26
N HIS A 112 -11.51 14.39 1.29
CA HIS A 112 -12.25 14.71 2.52
C HIS A 112 -13.46 15.63 2.25
N HIS A 113 -13.28 16.67 1.42
CA HIS A 113 -14.36 17.58 1.06
C HIS A 113 -15.50 16.85 0.35
N LEU A 114 -15.17 16.01 -0.63
CA LEU A 114 -16.18 15.23 -1.36
C LEU A 114 -16.87 14.22 -0.46
N ALA A 115 -16.11 13.43 0.31
CA ALA A 115 -16.67 12.43 1.22
C ALA A 115 -17.63 13.03 2.26
N THR A 116 -17.35 14.25 2.75
CA THR A 116 -18.21 14.94 3.74
C THR A 116 -19.50 15.50 3.12
N ARG A 117 -19.53 15.70 1.79
CA ARG A 117 -20.69 16.25 1.08
C ARG A 117 -21.48 15.19 0.32
N SER A 118 -20.91 14.00 0.13
CA SER A 118 -21.62 12.88 -0.45
C SER A 118 -22.64 12.34 0.54
N ASP A 119 -23.90 12.27 0.11
CA ASP A 119 -24.92 11.56 0.86
C ASP A 119 -24.70 10.04 0.75
N GLY A 120 -25.00 9.33 1.83
CA GLY A 120 -24.88 7.87 1.90
C GLY A 120 -23.97 7.41 3.04
N THR A 121 -23.86 6.10 3.14
CA THR A 121 -23.05 5.37 4.10
C THR A 121 -21.95 4.60 3.37
N PHE A 122 -21.00 4.04 4.12
CA PHE A 122 -19.98 3.16 3.56
C PHE A 122 -20.56 2.03 2.69
N MET A 123 -21.70 1.46 3.09
CA MET A 123 -22.38 0.39 2.35
C MET A 123 -23.02 0.87 1.04
N ASP A 124 -23.33 2.16 0.92
CA ASP A 124 -23.87 2.74 -0.31
C ASP A 124 -22.78 2.97 -1.36
N TRP A 125 -21.51 2.98 -0.96
CA TRP A 125 -20.37 3.30 -1.82
C TRP A 125 -19.44 2.12 -2.08
N THR A 126 -19.74 0.96 -1.50
CA THR A 126 -18.90 -0.23 -1.61
C THR A 126 -19.73 -1.48 -1.86
N THR A 127 -19.09 -2.49 -2.44
CA THR A 127 -19.61 -3.86 -2.54
C THR A 127 -18.61 -4.82 -1.94
N ASN A 128 -19.07 -5.95 -1.42
CA ASN A 128 -18.16 -7.00 -1.00
C ASN A 128 -17.39 -7.54 -2.22
N PHE A 129 -16.09 -7.77 -2.04
CA PHE A 129 -15.23 -8.36 -3.06
C PHE A 129 -15.49 -9.86 -3.23
N PHE A 130 -15.92 -10.53 -2.15
CA PHE A 130 -16.33 -11.92 -2.16
C PHE A 130 -17.87 -11.96 -2.23
N GLU A 131 -18.41 -12.38 -3.38
CA GLU A 131 -19.82 -12.72 -3.51
C GLU A 131 -20.06 -14.07 -2.84
N ASP A 132 -20.98 -14.11 -1.86
CA ASP A 132 -21.75 -15.27 -1.38
C ASP A 132 -21.24 -16.69 -1.75
N GLU A 133 -20.01 -17.06 -1.41
CA GLU A 133 -19.78 -18.42 -0.95
C GLU A 133 -20.41 -18.48 0.43
N ALA A 134 -21.69 -18.87 0.44
CA ALA A 134 -22.43 -19.22 1.63
C ALA A 134 -21.53 -20.07 2.53
N ILE A 135 -21.00 -19.45 3.59
CA ILE A 135 -20.51 -20.15 4.77
C ILE A 135 -21.77 -20.69 5.46
N SER A 136 -22.39 -21.67 4.80
CA SER A 136 -23.50 -22.45 5.32
C SER A 136 -22.90 -23.38 6.38
N GLY A 137 -22.78 -22.86 7.61
CA GLY A 137 -22.43 -23.67 8.76
C GLY A 137 -21.57 -23.05 9.85
N SER A 138 -21.11 -21.80 9.72
CA SER A 138 -20.42 -21.14 10.83
C SER A 138 -21.35 -20.12 11.50
N PRO A 139 -21.87 -20.40 12.71
CA PRO A 139 -22.65 -19.42 13.45
C PRO A 139 -21.71 -18.28 13.83
N GLY A 140 -21.99 -17.10 13.28
CA GLY A 140 -21.28 -15.87 13.62
C GLY A 140 -19.99 -15.66 12.83
N ILE A 141 -20.13 -15.10 11.62
CA ILE A 141 -19.22 -14.02 11.22
C ILE A 141 -19.70 -12.77 11.97
N ASP A 142 -19.71 -12.86 13.30
CA ASP A 142 -19.52 -11.67 14.08
C ASP A 142 -18.12 -11.20 13.70
N SER A 143 -18.04 -9.93 13.30
CA SER A 143 -16.85 -9.11 13.37
C SER A 143 -15.77 -9.81 14.19
N MET A 144 -14.67 -10.22 13.55
CA MET A 144 -13.48 -10.67 14.28
C MET A 144 -13.34 -9.77 15.51
N ALA A 145 -13.21 -10.38 16.69
CA ALA A 145 -13.30 -9.78 18.03
C ALA A 145 -12.28 -8.64 18.32
N THR A 146 -11.70 -8.04 17.29
CA THR A 146 -10.70 -6.98 17.27
C THR A 146 -11.30 -5.61 16.92
N GLY A 147 -12.53 -5.53 16.42
CA GLY A 147 -13.10 -4.27 15.90
C GLY A 147 -12.36 -3.72 14.68
N TYR A 148 -11.53 -4.56 14.02
CA TYR A 148 -10.78 -4.19 12.83
C TYR A 148 -11.69 -4.25 11.60
N ASN A 149 -11.91 -3.08 10.99
CA ASN A 149 -12.58 -3.00 9.69
C ASN A 149 -11.56 -3.32 8.60
N ASP A 150 -11.60 -4.55 8.07
CA ASP A 150 -10.78 -4.93 6.93
C ASP A 150 -11.38 -4.37 5.63
N TYR A 151 -10.92 -3.19 5.24
CA TYR A 151 -11.37 -2.53 4.01
C TYR A 151 -10.95 -3.30 2.74
N ASN A 152 -10.06 -4.29 2.82
CA ASN A 152 -9.73 -5.14 1.66
C ASN A 152 -10.85 -6.11 1.28
N LEU A 153 -11.88 -6.26 2.12
CA LEU A 153 -13.07 -7.05 1.82
C LEU A 153 -14.05 -6.32 0.90
N TYR A 154 -13.84 -5.03 0.65
CA TYR A 154 -14.77 -4.17 -0.06
C TYR A 154 -14.12 -3.57 -1.31
N ALA A 155 -14.84 -3.61 -2.42
CA ALA A 155 -14.53 -2.84 -3.62
C ALA A 155 -15.36 -1.55 -3.64
N PRO A 156 -14.76 -0.40 -3.97
CA PRO A 156 -15.52 0.83 -4.16
C PRO A 156 -16.42 0.72 -5.41
N LEU A 157 -17.70 1.08 -5.27
CA LEU A 157 -18.66 1.14 -6.38
C LEU A 157 -18.37 2.31 -7.32
N VAL A 158 -17.78 3.37 -6.78
CA VAL A 158 -17.37 4.55 -7.54
C VAL A 158 -15.86 4.60 -7.57
N MET A 159 -15.27 4.55 -8.77
CA MET A 159 -13.86 4.88 -8.93
C MET A 159 -13.68 6.37 -8.62
N MET A 160 -13.26 6.67 -7.40
CA MET A 160 -12.80 8.00 -7.02
C MET A 160 -11.50 8.28 -7.78
N PRO A 161 -11.43 9.30 -8.65
CA PRO A 161 -10.24 9.59 -9.45
C PRO A 161 -9.02 10.01 -8.61
N PHE A 162 -9.17 10.19 -7.29
CA PHE A 162 -8.18 10.82 -6.42
C PHE A 162 -7.08 9.89 -5.90
N ILE A 163 -7.23 8.56 -6.00
CA ILE A 163 -6.15 7.61 -5.65
C ILE A 163 -5.21 7.43 -6.85
N HIS A 164 -4.84 8.54 -7.47
CA HIS A 164 -3.78 8.62 -8.48
C HIS A 164 -2.81 9.70 -8.01
N ILE A 165 -2.13 9.46 -6.89
CA ILE A 165 -1.14 10.41 -6.35
C ILE A 165 0.11 10.36 -7.26
N ILE A 166 0.21 11.30 -8.21
CA ILE A 166 1.34 11.59 -9.12
C ILE A 166 1.97 10.42 -9.84
#